data_AF-A0A5N7AHT8-F1
#
_entry.id   AF-A0A5N7AHT8-F1
#
_cell.length_a   1.000
_cell.length_b   1.000
_cell.length_c   1.000
_cell.angle_alpha   90.00
_cell.angle_beta   90.00
_cell.angle_gamma   90.00
#
_symmetry.space_group_name_H-M   'P 1'
#
loop_
_entity.id
_entity.type
_entity.pdbx_description
1 polymer ?
#
loop_
_entity_poly.entity_id
_entity_poly.type
_entity_poly.pdbx_seq_one_letter_code
_entity_poly.pdbx_strand_id
1 'polypeptide(L)'
;MCGIARPSTGHRIAVMFPTANTKSMSPYSLFFREMDAGTKAVFRIEDANTFDVFRGCRGIDLRIERYGDLTSARMSPPLHQFRLQPCGKGNAEMEFELPERLDLGVSETGIVGRQVTVMVEGQSSMGIGMGIVGYD
;
A
#
# COMPACT_ATOMS: atom_id res chain seq x y z
N MET A 1 21.49 -1.29 -21.77
CA MET A 1 20.25 -0.76 -22.36
C MET A 1 19.56 0.09 -21.30
N CYS A 2 19.66 1.42 -21.39
CA CYS A 2 18.88 2.31 -20.55
C CYS A 2 17.59 2.64 -21.32
N GLY A 3 16.44 2.25 -20.79
CA GLY A 3 15.15 2.58 -21.36
C GLY A 3 14.92 4.10 -21.38
N ILE A 4 13.88 4.53 -22.10
CA ILE A 4 13.44 5.92 -22.12
C ILE A 4 13.28 6.40 -20.67
N ALA A 5 13.94 7.50 -20.32
CA ALA A 5 13.79 8.13 -19.02
C ALA A 5 12.35 8.61 -18.88
N ARG A 6 11.52 7.84 -18.18
CA ARG A 6 10.23 8.34 -17.69
C ARG A 6 10.54 9.34 -16.57
N PRO A 7 9.94 10.54 -16.58
CA PRO A 7 10.02 11.44 -15.44
C PRO A 7 9.44 10.70 -14.24
N SER A 8 10.28 10.37 -13.25
CA SER A 8 9.75 9.88 -11.98
C SER A 8 9.15 11.06 -11.25
N THR A 9 7.93 10.92 -10.78
CA THR A 9 7.19 11.93 -10.01
C THR A 9 7.82 12.18 -8.63
N GLY A 10 8.88 11.44 -8.29
CA GLY A 10 9.46 11.38 -6.94
C GLY A 10 8.65 10.50 -6.00
N HIS A 11 7.50 9.99 -6.44
CA HIS A 11 6.62 9.13 -5.66
C HIS A 11 7.06 7.66 -5.71
N ARG A 12 6.47 6.85 -4.83
CA ARG A 12 6.62 5.39 -4.86
C ARG A 12 5.28 4.74 -5.09
N ILE A 13 5.31 3.61 -5.79
CA ILE A 13 4.12 2.85 -6.13
C ILE A 13 4.29 1.39 -5.72
N ALA A 14 3.23 0.79 -5.20
CA ALA A 14 3.09 -0.66 -5.12
C ALA A 14 1.80 -1.05 -5.86
N VAL A 15 1.93 -1.97 -6.82
CA VAL A 15 0.76 -2.63 -7.42
C VAL A 15 0.35 -3.76 -6.49
N MET A 16 -0.87 -3.67 -5.99
CA MET A 16 -1.40 -4.54 -4.96
C MET A 16 -2.19 -5.66 -5.61
N PHE A 17 -1.68 -6.89 -5.49
CA PHE A 17 -2.34 -8.08 -5.99
C PHE A 17 -3.19 -8.72 -4.90
N PRO A 18 -4.43 -9.14 -5.21
CA PRO A 18 -5.28 -9.84 -4.27
C PRO A 18 -4.62 -11.10 -3.70
N THR A 19 -4.96 -11.45 -2.47
CA THR A 19 -4.46 -12.68 -1.83
C THR A 19 -5.32 -13.88 -2.24
N ALA A 20 -4.92 -15.08 -1.83
CA ALA A 20 -5.67 -16.32 -2.14
C ALA A 20 -7.15 -16.27 -1.70
N ASN A 21 -7.47 -15.49 -0.66
CA ASN A 21 -8.82 -15.35 -0.13
C ASN A 21 -9.63 -14.23 -0.80
N THR A 22 -8.99 -13.36 -1.60
CA THR A 22 -9.62 -12.23 -2.29
C THR A 22 -9.48 -12.29 -3.81
N LYS A 23 -9.35 -13.49 -4.39
CA LYS A 23 -9.12 -13.67 -5.85
C LYS A 23 -10.13 -12.98 -6.78
N SER A 24 -11.33 -12.66 -6.30
CA SER A 24 -12.35 -11.93 -7.05
C SER A 24 -12.15 -10.41 -7.07
N MET A 25 -11.25 -9.87 -6.24
CA MET A 25 -10.90 -8.45 -6.25
C MET A 25 -9.96 -8.14 -7.41
N SER A 26 -10.04 -6.92 -7.92
CA SER A 26 -9.12 -6.44 -8.94
C SER A 26 -7.84 -5.90 -8.30
N PRO A 27 -6.69 -5.99 -8.99
CA PRO A 27 -5.49 -5.28 -8.57
C PRO A 27 -5.76 -3.77 -8.46
N TYR A 28 -5.09 -3.13 -7.50
CA TYR A 28 -5.18 -1.69 -7.27
C TYR A 28 -3.79 -1.11 -7.02
N SER A 29 -3.65 0.22 -7.07
CA SER A 29 -2.36 0.87 -6.85
C SER A 29 -2.32 1.56 -5.49
N LEU A 30 -1.18 1.47 -4.82
CA LEU A 30 -0.87 2.21 -3.60
C LEU A 30 0.32 3.12 -3.87
N PHE A 31 0.12 4.43 -3.70
CA PHE A 31 1.18 5.41 -3.84
C PHE A 31 1.64 5.94 -2.49
N PHE A 32 2.94 6.17 -2.34
CA PHE A 32 3.53 6.93 -1.25
C PHE A 32 4.08 8.23 -1.83
N ARG A 33 3.52 9.36 -1.36
CA ARG A 33 3.88 10.69 -1.82
C ARG A 33 4.52 11.46 -0.67
N GLU A 34 5.61 12.14 -0.97
CA GLU A 34 6.20 13.10 -0.05
C GLU A 34 5.32 14.35 0.02
N MET A 35 5.20 14.91 1.22
CA MET A 35 4.54 16.18 1.50
C MET A 35 5.44 17.01 2.42
N ASP A 36 5.21 18.32 2.48
CA ASP A 36 5.96 19.23 3.35
C ASP A 36 5.97 18.78 4.82
N ALA A 37 4.85 18.24 5.30
CA ALA A 37 4.65 17.81 6.68
C ALA A 37 4.89 16.31 6.94
N GLY A 38 5.14 15.48 5.91
CA GLY A 38 5.26 14.03 6.10
C GLY A 38 5.07 13.20 4.84
N THR A 39 4.41 12.05 4.98
CA THR A 39 4.16 11.14 3.86
C THR A 39 2.68 10.84 3.75
N LYS A 40 2.16 10.83 2.52
CA LYS A 40 0.78 10.46 2.20
C LYS A 40 0.72 9.12 1.50
N ALA A 41 -0.14 8.24 1.99
CA ALA A 41 -0.53 7.02 1.30
C ALA A 41 -1.80 7.25 0.48
N VAL A 42 -1.80 6.91 -0.80
CA VAL A 42 -2.95 7.07 -1.71
C VAL A 42 -3.30 5.73 -2.33
N PHE A 43 -4.48 5.22 -2.02
CA PHE A 43 -5.04 4.02 -2.62
C PHE A 43 -5.85 4.43 -3.84
N ARG A 44 -5.43 4.00 -5.03
CA ARG A 44 -6.18 4.18 -6.27
C ARG A 44 -6.81 2.86 -6.67
N ILE A 45 -8.13 2.81 -6.56
CA ILE A 45 -8.95 1.61 -6.71
C ILE A 45 -10.02 1.90 -7.76
N GLU A 46 -9.84 1.34 -8.96
CA GLU A 46 -10.74 1.58 -10.09
C GLU A 46 -11.95 0.64 -10.10
N ASP A 47 -11.80 -0.55 -9.52
CA ASP A 47 -12.86 -1.53 -9.38
C ASP A 47 -13.80 -1.20 -8.20
N ALA A 48 -15.08 -0.94 -8.51
CA ALA A 48 -16.07 -0.56 -7.52
C ALA A 48 -16.26 -1.61 -6.40
N ASN A 49 -16.24 -2.90 -6.74
CA ASN A 49 -16.40 -3.97 -5.75
C ASN A 49 -15.25 -3.98 -4.75
N THR A 50 -14.02 -3.83 -5.26
CA THR A 50 -12.81 -3.71 -4.43
C THR A 50 -12.91 -2.47 -3.55
N PHE A 51 -13.37 -1.34 -4.09
CA PHE A 51 -13.51 -0.09 -3.35
C PHE A 51 -14.57 -0.16 -2.23
N ASP A 52 -15.69 -0.84 -2.47
CA ASP A 52 -16.75 -1.04 -1.48
C ASP A 52 -16.25 -1.83 -0.25
N VAL A 53 -15.32 -2.77 -0.44
CA VAL A 53 -14.67 -3.48 0.69
C VAL A 53 -13.88 -2.51 1.57
N PHE A 54 -13.14 -1.56 0.98
CA PHE A 54 -12.43 -0.54 1.76
C PHE A 54 -13.40 0.42 2.46
N ARG A 55 -14.49 0.82 1.80
CA ARG A 55 -15.51 1.70 2.41
C ARG A 55 -16.26 1.04 3.56
N GLY A 56 -16.54 -0.26 3.47
CA GLY A 56 -17.29 -1.02 4.46
C GLY A 56 -16.46 -1.52 5.65
N CYS A 57 -15.13 -1.39 5.61
CA CYS A 57 -14.27 -1.87 6.70
C CYS A 57 -14.23 -0.89 7.89
N ARG A 58 -13.86 -1.40 9.06
CA ARG A 58 -13.68 -0.59 10.29
C ARG A 58 -12.29 0.02 10.40
N GLY A 59 -11.34 -0.52 9.67
CA GLY A 59 -9.94 -0.12 9.71
C GLY A 59 -9.13 -0.82 8.63
N ILE A 60 -8.03 -0.20 8.25
CA ILE A 60 -7.07 -0.71 7.28
C ILE A 60 -5.73 -0.83 8.01
N ASP A 61 -5.16 -2.03 8.04
CA ASP A 61 -3.79 -2.26 8.52
C ASP A 61 -2.85 -2.28 7.32
N LEU A 62 -2.06 -1.22 7.19
CA LEU A 62 -1.04 -1.06 6.16
C LEU A 62 0.32 -1.41 6.76
N ARG A 63 0.99 -2.42 6.21
CA ARG A 63 2.28 -2.92 6.68
C ARG A 63 3.32 -2.85 5.59
N ILE A 64 4.49 -2.34 5.92
CA ILE A 64 5.68 -2.38 5.07
C ILE A 64 6.66 -3.35 5.74
N GLU A 65 6.87 -4.50 5.13
CA GLU A 65 7.70 -5.56 5.67
C GLU A 65 9.19 -5.25 5.48
N ARG A 66 10.08 -5.98 6.18
CA ARG A 66 11.53 -5.73 6.09
C ARG A 66 12.14 -6.14 4.75
N TYR A 67 11.50 -7.09 4.07
CA TYR A 67 12.02 -7.74 2.88
C TYR A 67 10.98 -7.69 1.75
N GLY A 68 11.46 -7.70 0.50
CA GLY A 68 10.63 -7.79 -0.69
C GLY A 68 10.32 -9.22 -1.12
N ASP A 69 9.83 -10.05 -0.19
CA ASP A 69 9.59 -11.47 -0.45
C ASP A 69 8.11 -11.84 -0.23
N LEU A 70 7.38 -11.95 -1.35
CA LEU A 70 5.97 -12.33 -1.37
C LEU A 70 5.70 -13.81 -1.08
N THR A 71 6.73 -14.64 -0.92
CA THR A 71 6.63 -16.10 -0.79
C THR A 71 6.77 -16.61 0.64
N SER A 72 7.40 -15.82 1.52
CA SER A 72 7.73 -16.24 2.88
C SER A 72 6.62 -15.94 3.89
N ALA A 73 6.48 -16.83 4.88
CA ALA A 73 5.66 -16.55 6.05
C ALA A 73 6.23 -15.37 6.85
N ARG A 74 5.35 -14.51 7.38
CA ARG A 74 5.74 -13.32 8.14
C ARG A 74 6.26 -13.70 9.52
N MET A 75 7.56 -13.97 9.60
CA MET A 75 8.21 -14.40 10.84
C MET A 75 8.78 -13.23 11.66
N SER A 76 8.93 -12.04 11.05
CA SER A 76 9.48 -10.84 11.69
C SER A 76 8.46 -9.71 11.81
N PRO A 77 8.58 -8.81 12.80
CA PRO A 77 7.79 -7.58 12.82
C PRO A 77 8.06 -6.72 11.57
N PRO A 78 7.07 -5.96 11.09
CA PRO A 78 7.22 -5.13 9.90
C PRO A 78 8.23 -4.01 10.17
N LEU A 79 8.71 -3.37 9.12
CA LEU A 79 9.48 -2.13 9.24
C LEU A 79 8.57 -0.97 9.67
N HIS A 80 7.42 -0.84 9.01
CA HIS A 80 6.39 0.16 9.33
C HIS A 80 5.02 -0.49 9.40
N GLN A 81 4.18 0.00 10.30
CA GLN A 81 2.80 -0.44 10.42
C GLN A 81 1.89 0.74 10.77
N PHE A 82 0.82 0.91 9.99
CA PHE A 82 -0.13 1.99 10.14
C PHE A 82 -1.55 1.44 10.20
N ARG A 83 -2.31 1.91 11.18
CA ARG A 83 -3.74 1.66 11.26
C ARG A 83 -4.49 2.89 10.76
N LEU A 84 -5.09 2.75 9.57
CA LEU A 84 -5.77 3.84 8.87
C LEU A 84 -7.28 3.68 9.06
N GLN A 85 -7.98 4.79 9.29
CA GLN A 85 -9.44 4.79 9.34
C GLN A 85 -9.98 5.13 7.96
N PRO A 86 -10.73 4.24 7.29
CA PRO A 86 -11.24 4.50 5.96
C PRO A 86 -12.04 5.82 5.93
N CYS A 87 -11.54 6.80 5.19
CA CYS A 87 -12.17 8.09 5.00
C CYS A 87 -12.20 8.36 3.48
N GLY A 88 -13.39 8.30 2.88
CA GLY A 88 -13.51 8.47 1.43
C GLY A 88 -14.87 9.04 1.05
N LYS A 89 -14.87 10.29 0.56
CA LYS A 89 -16.02 10.90 -0.12
C LYS A 89 -15.94 10.79 -1.65
N GLY A 90 -14.82 10.32 -2.19
CA GLY A 90 -14.55 10.19 -3.63
C GLY A 90 -14.86 8.81 -4.19
N ASN A 91 -14.87 8.69 -5.52
CA ASN A 91 -15.33 7.49 -6.23
C ASN A 91 -14.22 6.47 -6.58
N ALA A 92 -12.94 6.80 -6.43
CA ALA A 92 -11.83 5.91 -6.84
C ALA A 92 -10.49 6.09 -6.09
N GLU A 93 -10.34 7.12 -5.25
CA GLU A 93 -9.11 7.35 -4.49
C GLU A 93 -9.41 7.53 -2.99
N MET A 94 -8.53 6.99 -2.15
CA MET A 94 -8.56 7.13 -0.71
C MET A 94 -7.17 7.58 -0.23
N GLU A 95 -7.13 8.71 0.48
CA GLU A 95 -5.88 9.36 0.86
C GLU A 95 -5.71 9.37 2.38
N PHE A 96 -4.49 9.11 2.84
CA PHE A 96 -4.15 9.06 4.25
C PHE A 96 -2.82 9.75 4.53
N GLU A 97 -2.83 10.70 5.47
CA GLU A 97 -1.60 11.22 6.05
C GLU A 97 -1.04 10.19 7.04
N LEU A 98 0.21 9.78 6.84
CA LEU A 98 0.87 8.85 7.73
C LEU A 98 1.42 9.58 8.96
N PRO A 99 1.39 8.95 10.15
CA PRO A 99 1.83 9.57 11.39
C PRO A 99 3.35 9.81 11.46
N GLU A 100 4.12 9.18 10.58
CA GLU A 100 5.56 9.39 10.46
C GLU A 100 5.96 9.58 9.00
N ARG A 101 7.07 10.30 8.79
CA ARG A 101 7.67 10.49 7.48
C ARG A 101 8.46 9.24 7.11
N LEU A 102 8.12 8.64 5.96
CA LEU A 102 8.83 7.48 5.42
C LEU A 102 10.08 7.92 4.66
N ASP A 103 11.13 7.10 4.75
CA ASP A 103 12.23 7.15 3.79
C ASP A 103 11.76 6.48 2.48
N LEU A 104 11.55 7.29 1.44
CA LEU A 104 11.11 6.82 0.14
C LEU A 104 12.27 6.27 -0.72
N GLY A 105 13.48 6.12 -0.18
CA GLY A 105 14.66 5.61 -0.88
C GLY A 105 14.92 4.11 -0.70
N VAL A 106 16.15 3.72 -1.06
CA VAL A 106 16.74 2.41 -0.75
C VAL A 106 17.70 2.61 0.41
N SER A 107 17.32 2.16 1.61
CA SER A 107 18.15 2.23 2.82
C SER A 107 17.69 1.19 3.84
N GLU A 108 18.31 1.17 5.03
CA GLU A 108 17.88 0.33 6.15
C GLU A 108 16.45 0.65 6.63
N THR A 109 15.99 1.88 6.44
CA THR A 109 14.62 2.35 6.74
C THR A 109 13.82 2.67 5.49
N GLY A 110 14.45 2.62 4.31
CA GLY A 110 13.85 2.98 3.03
C GLY A 110 12.87 1.91 2.54
N ILE A 111 11.73 2.33 2.00
CA ILE A 111 10.63 1.41 1.65
C ILE A 111 10.76 0.75 0.27
N VAL A 112 11.66 1.23 -0.60
CA VAL A 112 11.81 0.70 -1.97
C VAL A 112 12.33 -0.73 -1.94
N GLY A 113 11.74 -1.59 -2.77
CA GLY A 113 12.08 -3.01 -2.85
C GLY A 113 11.48 -3.86 -1.72
N ARG A 114 10.64 -3.29 -0.86
CA ARG A 114 10.01 -4.00 0.25
C ARG A 114 8.59 -4.43 -0.08
N GLN A 115 8.15 -5.51 0.55
CA GLN A 115 6.77 -5.93 0.48
C GLN A 115 5.88 -4.97 1.26
N VAL A 116 4.77 -4.59 0.63
CA VAL A 116 3.64 -3.97 1.29
C VAL A 116 2.52 -5.00 1.39
N THR A 117 1.87 -5.02 2.55
CA THR A 117 0.63 -5.75 2.76
C THR A 117 -0.45 -4.78 3.20
N VAL A 118 -1.64 -4.96 2.66
CA VAL A 118 -2.85 -4.31 3.13
C VAL A 118 -3.82 -5.36 3.64
N MET A 119 -4.31 -5.16 4.87
CA MET A 119 -5.37 -5.95 5.49
C MET A 119 -6.50 -5.02 5.89
N VAL A 120 -7.73 -5.52 5.84
CA VAL A 120 -8.91 -4.78 6.32
C VAL A 120 -9.51 -5.48 7.52
N GLU A 121 -10.01 -4.67 8.45
CA GLU A 121 -10.69 -5.12 9.65
C GLU A 121 -12.20 -5.03 9.43
N GLY A 122 -12.88 -6.18 9.34
CA GLY A 122 -14.34 -6.29 9.23
C GLY A 122 -14.91 -7.21 10.31
N GLN A 123 -15.79 -8.14 9.92
CA GLN A 123 -16.20 -9.25 10.80
C GLN A 123 -15.05 -10.24 11.06
N SER A 124 -14.10 -10.32 10.13
CA SER A 124 -12.80 -11.00 10.28
C SER A 124 -11.72 -10.12 9.65
N SER A 125 -10.46 -10.29 10.07
CA SER A 125 -9.33 -9.63 9.42
C SER A 125 -9.01 -10.35 8.11
N MET A 126 -9.01 -9.61 7.00
CA MET A 126 -8.82 -10.17 5.67
C MET A 126 -7.66 -9.47 4.95
N GLY A 127 -6.69 -10.24 4.46
CA GLY A 127 -5.64 -9.73 3.59
C GLY A 127 -6.19 -9.45 2.20
N ILE A 128 -6.14 -8.19 1.76
CA ILE A 128 -6.76 -7.77 0.51
C ILE A 128 -5.76 -7.43 -0.59
N GLY A 129 -4.50 -7.21 -0.25
CA GLY A 129 -3.47 -6.96 -1.24
C GLY A 129 -2.06 -7.14 -0.71
N MET A 130 -1.18 -7.63 -1.58
CA MET A 130 0.28 -7.59 -1.39
C MET A 130 0.97 -7.09 -2.64
N GLY A 131 2.07 -6.35 -2.47
CA GLY A 131 2.84 -5.79 -3.59
C GLY A 131 4.25 -5.45 -3.17
N ILE A 132 5.11 -5.08 -4.12
CA ILE A 132 6.46 -4.57 -3.86
C ILE A 132 6.49 -3.07 -4.18
N VAL A 133 7.11 -2.28 -3.31
CA VAL A 133 7.31 -0.84 -3.58
C VAL A 133 8.39 -0.66 -4.65
N GLY A 134 8.02 0.01 -5.73
CA GLY A 134 8.92 0.48 -6.77
C GLY A 134 8.91 2.00 -6.93
N TYR A 135 9.72 2.47 -7.86
CA TYR A 135 9.65 3.83 -8.35
C TYR A 135 8.46 3.97 -9.30
N ASP A 136 7.69 5.05 -9.14
CA ASP A 136 6.64 5.47 -10.08
C ASP A 136 7.27 6.21 -11.28
#